data_AF-A0A2M8P2Z6-F1
#
_entry.id   AF-A0A2M8P2Z6-F1
#
_cell.length_a   1.000
_cell.length_b   1.000
_cell.length_c   1.000
_cell.angle_alpha   90.00
_cell.angle_beta   90.00
_cell.angle_gamma   90.00
#
_symmetry.space_group_name_H-M   'P 1'
#
loop_
_entity.id
_entity.type
_entity.pdbx_description
1 polymer ?
#
loop_
_entity_poly.entity_id
_entity_poly.type
_entity_poly.pdbx_seq_one_letter_code
_entity_poly.pdbx_strand_id
1 'polypeptide(L)'
;MSRRWLSVVSPLALLALWELAVVQGWLDRRFIPQPSQVVLELQRMLENGRLWQELGISLLRITLGFLLGGVLGIALGLLIGISTTASALLRPIITAINPIPKILLIPFVVLAFGFNEQARVLSLAFSILPILLLDAAAAVYRIDPKYFEVARSYGASRWDEFWTVALPAALPSIMNSLKLGLAYSMTLIVGVELFGAQRGIGRYAWDAAQIYAVNRLGAGIVAIAITGWLLSLLIDMVTPNLIPWQPRQTEVRTEESPVQRFVRVWWRAARPFSFTAAVVPVLLGTAIAAWQGFFDPLMFALALIGSIALQAGTNLINDYYDYVKGADNEQSLGMGGVIQRGELTPRQVFWGGIAAFGLGSIIGLYIVSVAGEFILILGIISVLVGFFYTAGPAALAYIGLGEVAVFIFMGPVIVTGAYFVQADQVSLEALIASLPIGFLVAAILHANNLRDLENDRAVGKRTLATLLGRKRANWEYYLLIGGTYATLILIVLFGIAPWLVLLALLTLPQAYGLMQRVAVNTEPAALNPVLRKTAQLHGRFGMLLVGGWVLALMINLLNTVR
;
A
#
# COMPACT_ATOMS: atom_id res chain seq x y z
N MET A 1 6.84 6.96 -9.09
CA MET A 1 5.78 7.72 -8.38
C MET A 1 5.96 7.44 -6.90
N SER A 2 6.20 8.49 -6.11
CA SER A 2 6.59 8.40 -4.71
C SER A 2 5.50 7.74 -3.87
N ARG A 3 5.90 6.91 -2.89
CA ARG A 3 5.01 6.19 -1.96
C ARG A 3 4.09 7.11 -1.11
N ARG A 4 4.21 8.43 -1.26
CA ARG A 4 3.39 9.46 -0.58
C ARG A 4 1.92 9.44 -0.95
N TRP A 5 1.54 8.90 -2.12
CA TRP A 5 0.11 8.75 -2.42
C TRP A 5 -0.53 7.63 -1.59
N LEU A 6 0.23 6.57 -1.23
CA LEU A 6 -0.27 5.47 -0.41
C LEU A 6 -0.61 5.92 1.02
N SER A 7 0.12 6.88 1.59
CA SER A 7 -0.18 7.41 2.93
C SER A 7 -1.47 8.21 2.99
N VAL A 8 -1.99 8.67 1.84
CA VAL A 8 -3.29 9.36 1.75
C VAL A 8 -4.39 8.40 1.30
N VAL A 9 -4.10 7.52 0.34
CA VAL A 9 -5.10 6.59 -0.20
C VAL A 9 -5.43 5.48 0.80
N SER A 10 -4.49 4.99 1.61
CA SER A 10 -4.78 3.88 2.52
C SER A 10 -5.78 4.23 3.63
N PRO A 11 -5.71 5.38 4.33
CA PRO A 11 -6.72 5.73 5.33
C PRO A 11 -8.08 6.04 4.69
N LEU A 12 -8.09 6.68 3.52
CA LEU A 12 -9.33 6.97 2.78
C LEU A 12 -10.01 5.69 2.27
N ALA A 13 -9.23 4.74 1.76
CA ALA A 13 -9.75 3.44 1.34
C ALA A 13 -10.32 2.67 2.54
N LEU A 14 -9.65 2.71 3.70
CA LEU A 14 -10.18 2.11 4.94
C LEU A 14 -11.50 2.75 5.37
N LEU A 15 -11.60 4.08 5.35
CA LEU A 15 -12.83 4.79 5.67
C LEU A 15 -13.96 4.49 4.67
N ALA A 16 -13.64 4.39 3.37
CA ALA A 16 -14.61 4.05 2.33
C ALA A 16 -15.11 2.61 2.45
N LEU A 17 -14.22 1.66 2.75
CA LEU A 17 -14.59 0.28 3.01
C LEU A 17 -15.42 0.14 4.28
N TRP A 18 -15.09 0.88 5.34
CA TRP A 18 -15.88 0.93 6.57
C TRP A 18 -17.28 1.50 6.30
N GLU A 19 -17.37 2.64 5.61
CA GLU A 19 -18.64 3.23 5.18
C GLU A 19 -19.47 2.22 4.38
N LEU A 20 -18.86 1.57 3.37
CA LEU A 20 -19.53 0.57 2.55
C LEU A 20 -20.03 -0.61 3.37
N ALA A 21 -19.22 -1.14 4.30
CA ALA A 21 -19.59 -2.27 5.14
C ALA A 21 -20.80 -1.96 6.04
N VAL A 22 -20.89 -0.74 6.57
CA VAL A 22 -22.04 -0.28 7.38
C VAL A 22 -23.26 -0.02 6.49
N VAL A 23 -23.05 0.54 5.28
CA VAL A 23 -24.13 0.81 4.32
C VAL A 23 -24.79 -0.47 3.83
N GLN A 24 -23.99 -1.47 3.46
CA GLN A 24 -24.42 -2.79 2.96
C GLN A 24 -24.93 -3.72 4.06
N GLY A 25 -24.85 -3.32 5.33
CA GLY A 25 -25.31 -4.12 6.48
C GLY A 25 -24.37 -5.26 6.88
N TRP A 26 -23.14 -5.30 6.36
CA TRP A 26 -22.09 -6.21 6.84
C TRP A 26 -21.68 -5.88 8.29
N LEU A 27 -21.78 -4.61 8.65
CA LEU A 27 -21.61 -4.11 10.01
C LEU A 27 -22.93 -3.48 10.50
N ASP A 28 -23.38 -3.88 11.68
CA ASP A 28 -24.63 -3.39 12.26
C ASP A 28 -24.48 -1.93 12.74
N ARG A 29 -25.29 -1.04 12.15
CA ARG A 29 -25.28 0.41 12.42
C ARG A 29 -25.65 0.77 13.86
N ARG A 30 -26.22 -0.16 14.64
CA ARG A 30 -26.55 0.03 16.06
C ARG A 30 -25.33 -0.05 16.97
N PHE A 31 -24.28 -0.74 16.52
CA PHE A 31 -23.07 -0.97 17.33
C PHE A 31 -21.84 -0.29 16.74
N ILE A 32 -21.81 -0.11 15.40
CA ILE A 32 -20.68 0.49 14.70
C ILE A 32 -21.11 1.83 14.09
N PRO A 33 -20.44 2.95 14.42
CA PRO A 33 -20.78 4.23 13.83
C PRO A 33 -20.43 4.26 12.34
N GLN A 34 -21.32 4.87 11.55
CA GLN A 34 -21.08 5.13 10.14
C GLN A 34 -20.16 6.36 10.01
N PRO A 35 -19.01 6.28 9.32
CA PRO A 35 -18.08 7.42 9.17
C PRO A 35 -18.76 8.72 8.72
N SER A 36 -19.66 8.68 7.73
CA SER A 36 -20.40 9.86 7.27
C SER A 36 -21.30 10.48 8.35
N GLN A 37 -21.93 9.66 9.19
CA GLN A 37 -22.78 10.13 10.29
C GLN A 37 -21.98 10.75 11.43
N VAL A 38 -20.75 10.26 11.67
CA VAL A 38 -19.82 10.87 12.62
C VAL A 38 -19.42 12.27 12.17
N VAL A 39 -19.13 12.46 10.88
CA VAL A 39 -18.82 13.77 10.31
C VAL A 39 -20.00 14.73 10.45
N LEU A 40 -21.22 14.27 10.15
CA LEU A 40 -22.44 15.07 10.32
C LEU A 40 -22.67 15.47 11.79
N GLU A 41 -22.44 14.56 12.74
CA GLU A 41 -22.58 14.88 14.16
C GLU A 41 -21.52 15.89 14.63
N LEU A 42 -20.26 15.75 14.18
CA LEU A 42 -19.22 16.76 14.42
C LEU A 42 -19.60 18.13 13.86
N GLN A 43 -20.17 18.19 12.66
CA GLN A 43 -20.66 19.42 12.06
C GLN A 43 -21.77 20.05 12.91
N ARG A 44 -22.75 19.25 13.36
CA ARG A 44 -23.81 19.75 14.26
C ARG A 44 -23.25 20.28 15.58
N MET A 45 -22.28 19.57 16.18
CA MET A 45 -21.62 20.02 17.42
C MET A 45 -20.84 21.32 17.21
N LEU A 46 -20.30 21.54 16.01
CA LEU A 46 -19.62 22.78 15.65
C LEU A 46 -20.61 23.94 15.50
N GLU A 47 -21.69 23.72 14.75
CA GLU A 47 -22.73 24.72 14.46
C GLU A 47 -23.46 25.20 15.72
N ASN A 48 -23.77 24.28 16.64
CA ASN A 48 -24.45 24.63 17.90
C ASN A 48 -23.47 25.08 19.01
N GLY A 49 -22.17 25.17 18.72
CA GLY A 49 -21.13 25.59 19.66
C GLY A 49 -20.81 24.59 20.78
N ARG A 50 -21.47 23.42 20.82
CA ARG A 50 -21.26 22.40 21.86
C ARG A 50 -19.86 21.82 21.81
N LEU A 51 -19.30 21.63 20.61
CA LEU A 51 -17.94 21.11 20.43
C LEU A 51 -16.93 21.97 21.21
N TRP A 52 -17.03 23.29 21.07
CA TRP A 52 -16.14 24.24 21.74
C TRP A 52 -16.32 24.25 23.26
N GLN A 53 -17.56 24.09 23.74
CA GLN A 53 -17.85 24.05 25.17
C GLN A 53 -17.27 22.78 25.82
N GLU A 54 -17.51 21.61 25.24
CA GLU A 54 -17.04 20.34 25.79
C GLU A 54 -15.51 20.22 25.66
N LEU A 55 -14.95 20.52 24.48
CA LEU A 55 -13.49 20.49 24.28
C LEU A 55 -12.79 21.56 25.12
N GLY A 56 -13.34 22.76 25.23
CA GLY A 56 -12.72 23.86 25.97
C GLY A 56 -12.52 23.51 27.45
N ILE A 57 -13.49 22.85 28.07
CA ILE A 57 -13.40 22.40 29.46
C ILE A 57 -12.34 21.30 29.60
N SER A 58 -12.33 20.32 28.69
CA SER A 58 -11.32 19.25 28.70
C SER A 58 -9.91 19.80 28.48
N LEU A 59 -9.75 20.72 27.53
CA LEU A 59 -8.48 21.40 27.24
C LEU A 59 -7.99 22.23 28.43
N LEU A 60 -8.89 22.91 29.13
CA LEU A 60 -8.54 23.66 30.34
C LEU A 60 -8.02 22.72 31.44
N ARG A 61 -8.72 21.61 31.69
CA ARG A 61 -8.28 20.59 32.67
C ARG A 61 -6.94 19.98 32.30
N ILE A 62 -6.75 19.63 31.03
CA ILE A 62 -5.48 19.13 30.50
C ILE A 62 -4.38 20.16 30.70
N THR A 63 -4.62 21.41 30.32
CA THR A 63 -3.63 22.49 30.45
C THR A 63 -3.22 22.68 31.91
N LEU A 64 -4.18 22.80 32.83
CA LEU A 64 -3.89 22.98 34.25
C LEU A 64 -3.18 21.76 34.86
N GLY A 65 -3.68 20.54 34.57
CA GLY A 65 -3.10 19.31 35.09
C GLY A 65 -1.69 19.06 34.54
N PHE A 66 -1.47 19.39 33.27
CA PHE A 66 -0.18 19.25 32.60
C PHE A 66 0.81 20.33 33.06
N LEU A 67 0.38 21.58 33.29
CA LEU A 67 1.23 22.61 33.89
C LEU A 67 1.66 22.21 35.30
N LEU A 68 0.73 21.77 36.16
CA LEU A 68 1.05 21.36 37.52
C LEU A 68 1.93 20.10 37.55
N GLY A 69 1.48 19.01 36.92
CA GLY A 69 2.19 17.73 36.94
C GLY A 69 3.47 17.74 36.11
N GLY A 70 3.49 18.48 34.99
CA GLY A 70 4.62 18.53 34.09
C GLY A 70 5.74 19.45 34.54
N VAL A 71 5.44 20.64 35.06
CA VAL A 71 6.48 21.50 35.66
C VAL A 71 7.11 20.80 36.86
N LEU A 72 6.30 20.25 37.77
CA LEU A 72 6.82 19.50 38.92
C LEU A 72 7.56 18.24 38.49
N GLY A 73 7.03 17.48 37.55
CA GLY A 73 7.65 16.26 37.05
C GLY A 73 9.02 16.52 36.44
N ILE A 74 9.12 17.49 35.52
CA ILE A 74 10.39 17.85 34.88
C ILE A 74 11.38 18.39 35.90
N ALA A 75 10.95 19.29 36.81
CA ALA A 75 11.83 19.84 37.84
C ALA A 75 12.41 18.76 38.75
N LEU A 76 11.56 17.85 39.25
CA LEU A 76 12.01 16.72 40.08
C LEU A 76 12.85 15.72 39.29
N GLY A 77 12.52 15.49 38.01
CA GLY A 77 13.26 14.58 37.14
C GLY A 77 14.67 15.09 36.87
N LEU A 78 14.82 16.38 36.55
CA LEU A 78 16.12 17.02 36.42
C LEU A 78 16.91 16.98 37.73
N LEU A 79 16.25 17.23 38.87
CA LEU A 79 16.88 17.12 40.19
C LEU A 79 17.41 15.71 40.47
N ILE A 80 16.64 14.67 40.14
CA ILE A 80 17.04 13.26 40.26
C ILE A 80 18.19 12.92 39.29
N GLY A 81 18.15 13.46 38.07
CA GLY A 81 19.19 13.28 37.07
C GLY A 81 20.57 13.78 37.52
N ILE A 82 20.59 14.85 38.31
CA ILE A 82 21.83 15.56 38.68
C ILE A 82 22.29 15.22 40.11
N SER A 83 21.35 15.07 41.05
CA SER A 83 21.66 14.82 42.46
C SER A 83 21.60 13.33 42.79
N THR A 84 22.74 12.78 43.20
CA THR A 84 22.85 11.39 43.69
C THR A 84 21.94 11.14 44.89
N THR A 85 21.82 12.11 45.80
CA THR A 85 20.93 12.03 46.97
C THR A 85 19.46 12.01 46.55
N ALA A 86 19.06 12.91 45.65
CA ALA A 86 17.68 12.95 45.18
C ALA A 86 17.31 11.65 44.42
N SER A 87 18.25 11.13 43.63
CA SER A 87 18.09 9.83 42.96
C SER A 87 17.90 8.68 43.94
N ALA A 88 18.74 8.60 44.98
CA ALA A 88 18.63 7.56 46.00
C ALA A 88 17.29 7.61 46.78
N LEU A 89 16.77 8.80 47.06
CA LEU A 89 15.52 8.98 47.82
C LEU A 89 14.25 8.80 46.99
N LEU A 90 14.19 9.43 45.81
CA LEU A 90 12.95 9.55 45.05
C LEU A 90 12.76 8.44 44.02
N ARG A 91 13.86 7.95 43.41
CA ARG A 91 13.77 6.98 42.31
C ARG A 91 13.06 5.68 42.72
N PRO A 92 13.36 5.04 43.87
CA PRO A 92 12.67 3.80 44.27
C PRO A 92 11.16 3.98 44.39
N ILE A 93 10.71 5.07 45.03
CA ILE A 93 9.29 5.41 45.23
C ILE A 93 8.59 5.56 43.88
N ILE A 94 9.20 6.32 42.98
CA ILE A 94 8.60 6.62 41.68
C ILE A 94 8.57 5.38 40.80
N THR A 95 9.63 4.57 40.80
CA THR A 95 9.65 3.29 40.08
C THR A 95 8.61 2.30 40.62
N ALA A 96 8.32 2.33 41.92
CA ALA A 96 7.27 1.49 42.51
C ALA A 96 5.85 1.96 42.16
N ILE A 97 5.63 3.28 42.07
CA ILE A 97 4.33 3.88 41.69
C ILE A 97 4.10 3.80 40.17
N ASN A 98 5.16 3.81 39.36
CA ASN A 98 5.05 3.87 37.91
C ASN A 98 4.20 2.75 37.26
N PRO A 99 4.34 1.46 37.63
CA PRO A 99 3.54 0.39 37.02
C PRO A 99 2.05 0.44 37.40
N ILE A 100 1.65 1.21 38.42
CA ILE A 100 0.24 1.35 38.79
C ILE A 100 -0.53 1.99 37.62
N PRO A 101 -1.58 1.35 37.09
CA PRO A 101 -2.42 1.93 36.05
C PRO A 101 -2.99 3.29 36.50
N LYS A 102 -2.67 4.36 35.77
CA LYS A 102 -3.00 5.74 36.21
C LYS A 102 -4.50 5.99 36.30
N ILE A 103 -5.29 5.31 35.48
CA ILE A 103 -6.75 5.36 35.55
C ILE A 103 -7.29 4.93 36.93
N LEU A 104 -6.59 4.03 37.63
CA LEU A 104 -6.98 3.58 38.97
C LEU A 104 -6.68 4.61 40.07
N LEU A 105 -5.83 5.61 39.81
CA LEU A 105 -5.53 6.66 40.78
C LEU A 105 -6.63 7.73 40.83
N ILE A 106 -7.39 7.89 39.75
CA ILE A 106 -8.41 8.93 39.60
C ILE A 106 -9.47 8.83 40.72
N PRO A 107 -10.08 7.65 41.00
CA PRO A 107 -11.04 7.53 42.09
C PRO A 107 -10.46 7.89 43.46
N PHE A 108 -9.21 7.50 43.75
CA PHE A 108 -8.58 7.83 45.03
C PHE A 108 -8.39 9.32 45.22
N VAL A 109 -7.95 10.04 44.18
CA VAL A 109 -7.80 11.50 44.23
C VAL A 109 -9.17 12.17 44.37
N VAL A 110 -10.18 11.72 43.63
CA VAL A 110 -11.55 12.26 43.75
C VAL A 110 -12.15 11.99 45.13
N LEU A 111 -11.91 10.81 45.71
CA LEU A 111 -12.38 10.48 47.06
C LEU A 111 -11.65 11.30 48.14
N ALA A 112 -10.35 11.54 47.98
CA ALA A 112 -9.55 12.29 48.94
C ALA A 112 -9.81 13.80 48.91
N PHE A 113 -10.01 14.38 47.72
CA PHE A 113 -10.14 15.82 47.52
C PHE A 113 -11.58 16.27 47.19
N GLY A 114 -12.52 15.33 47.09
CA GLY A 114 -13.93 15.56 46.79
C GLY A 114 -14.28 15.62 45.29
N PHE A 115 -15.57 15.68 44.97
CA PHE A 115 -16.12 15.70 43.60
C PHE A 115 -16.12 17.10 42.97
N ASN A 116 -14.97 17.76 42.92
CA ASN A 116 -14.80 19.12 42.41
C ASN A 116 -13.80 19.20 41.22
N GLU A 117 -13.68 20.39 40.61
CA GLU A 117 -12.75 20.60 39.48
C GLU A 117 -11.28 20.46 39.90
N GLN A 118 -10.94 20.82 41.14
CA GLN A 118 -9.57 20.73 41.65
C GLN A 118 -9.09 19.27 41.69
N ALA A 119 -9.93 18.35 42.18
CA ALA A 119 -9.61 16.93 42.23
C ALA A 119 -9.40 16.31 40.83
N ARG A 120 -10.15 16.78 39.81
CA ARG A 120 -10.00 16.34 38.41
C ARG A 120 -8.65 16.80 37.83
N VAL A 121 -8.29 18.06 38.05
CA VAL A 121 -7.00 18.63 37.65
C VAL A 121 -5.84 17.92 38.35
N LEU A 122 -5.96 17.68 39.66
CA LEU A 122 -4.97 16.93 40.44
C LEU A 122 -4.83 15.48 39.95
N SER A 123 -5.93 14.82 39.60
CA SER A 123 -5.91 13.46 39.05
C SER A 123 -5.05 13.37 37.78
N LEU A 124 -5.18 14.34 36.88
CA LEU A 124 -4.31 14.45 35.71
C LEU A 124 -2.86 14.73 36.09
N ALA A 125 -2.63 15.70 36.99
CA ALA A 125 -1.28 16.07 37.42
C ALA A 125 -0.54 14.87 38.03
N PHE A 126 -1.15 14.14 38.95
CA PHE A 126 -0.58 12.93 39.57
C PHE A 126 -0.33 11.80 38.56
N SER A 127 -1.15 11.72 37.50
CA SER A 127 -0.99 10.70 36.47
C SER A 127 0.17 10.98 35.52
N ILE A 128 0.39 12.26 35.19
CA ILE A 128 1.40 12.72 34.23
C ILE A 128 2.76 12.94 34.90
N LEU A 129 2.79 13.28 36.19
CA LEU A 129 4.02 13.59 36.92
C LEU A 129 5.06 12.45 36.83
N PRO A 130 4.75 11.16 37.10
CA PRO A 130 5.75 10.09 37.10
C PRO A 130 6.40 9.86 35.73
N ILE A 131 5.63 9.95 34.64
CA ILE A 131 6.15 9.73 33.28
C ILE A 131 7.11 10.85 32.88
N LEU A 132 6.72 12.11 33.08
CA LEU A 132 7.58 13.26 32.76
C LEU A 132 8.81 13.33 33.67
N LEU A 133 8.67 12.94 34.92
CA LEU A 133 9.78 12.88 35.86
C LEU A 133 10.81 11.82 35.46
N LEU A 134 10.39 10.59 35.21
CA LEU A 134 11.31 9.49 34.85
C LEU A 134 12.02 9.79 33.53
N ASP A 135 11.30 10.32 32.54
CA ASP A 135 11.89 10.69 31.27
C ASP A 135 12.89 11.85 31.38
N ALA A 136 12.58 12.89 32.17
CA ALA A 136 13.49 14.00 32.41
C ALA A 136 14.75 13.55 33.17
N ALA A 137 14.62 12.66 34.16
CA ALA A 137 15.76 12.05 34.84
C ALA A 137 16.62 11.20 33.88
N ALA A 138 15.97 10.37 33.06
CA ALA A 138 16.65 9.55 32.06
C ALA A 138 17.34 10.40 30.98
N ALA A 139 16.80 11.58 30.65
CA ALA A 139 17.42 12.50 29.71
C ALA A 139 18.79 12.97 30.20
N VAL A 140 18.92 13.29 31.50
CA VAL A 140 20.20 13.68 32.10
C VAL A 140 21.19 12.51 32.12
N TYR A 141 20.73 11.30 32.47
CA TYR A 141 21.59 10.11 32.50
C TYR A 141 22.12 9.66 31.13
N ARG A 142 21.46 10.04 30.04
CA ARG A 142 21.92 9.75 28.67
C ARG A 142 22.99 10.71 28.17
N ILE A 143 23.25 11.81 28.88
CA ILE A 143 24.30 12.76 28.53
C ILE A 143 25.65 12.09 28.79
N ASP A 144 26.55 12.16 27.81
CA ASP A 144 27.92 11.64 27.96
C ASP A 144 28.60 12.31 29.17
N PRO A 145 29.09 11.54 30.17
CA PRO A 145 29.77 12.07 31.35
C PRO A 145 30.91 13.04 31.02
N LYS A 146 31.54 12.89 29.84
CA LYS A 146 32.61 13.75 29.35
C LYS A 146 32.23 15.22 29.32
N TYR A 147 30.97 15.57 29.01
CA TYR A 147 30.53 16.96 29.00
C TYR A 147 30.59 17.59 30.40
N PHE A 148 30.25 16.82 31.43
CA PHE A 148 30.34 17.26 32.82
C PHE A 148 31.78 17.32 33.32
N GLU A 149 32.64 16.38 32.90
CA GLU A 149 34.07 16.39 33.22
C GLU A 149 34.80 17.60 32.62
N VAL A 150 34.48 17.95 31.38
CA VAL A 150 34.98 19.16 30.72
C VAL A 150 34.52 20.39 31.49
N ALA A 151 33.23 20.52 31.80
CA ALA A 151 32.72 21.67 32.57
C ALA A 151 33.45 21.83 33.91
N ARG A 152 33.62 20.75 34.67
CA ARG A 152 34.37 20.77 35.94
C ARG A 152 35.84 21.14 35.79
N SER A 153 36.49 20.71 34.72
CA SER A 153 37.89 21.06 34.43
C SER A 153 38.09 22.56 34.20
N TYR A 154 37.05 23.27 33.75
CA TYR A 154 37.02 24.72 33.63
C TYR A 154 36.54 25.44 34.91
N GLY A 155 36.34 24.71 36.02
CA GLY A 155 35.92 25.27 37.30
C GLY A 155 34.42 25.54 37.43
N ALA A 156 33.58 24.95 36.57
CA ALA A 156 32.14 25.10 36.63
C ALA A 156 31.56 24.60 37.97
N SER A 157 30.72 25.41 38.61
CA SER A 157 29.94 24.99 39.78
C SER A 157 28.79 24.06 39.38
N ARG A 158 28.13 23.42 40.35
CA ARG A 158 26.93 22.60 40.08
C ARG A 158 25.80 23.39 39.42
N TRP A 159 25.73 24.70 39.67
CA TRP A 159 24.77 25.58 39.03
C TRP A 159 25.11 25.84 37.57
N ASP A 160 26.41 25.99 37.28
CA ASP A 160 26.91 26.15 35.91
C ASP A 160 26.73 24.85 35.12
N GLU A 161 27.03 23.69 35.71
CA GLU A 161 26.76 22.38 35.11
C GLU A 161 25.27 22.22 34.72
N PHE A 162 24.35 22.71 35.57
CA PHE A 162 22.91 22.66 35.29
C PHE A 162 22.53 23.49 34.05
N TRP A 163 22.85 24.78 34.05
CA TRP A 163 22.41 25.70 32.99
C TRP A 163 23.17 25.53 31.67
N THR A 164 24.42 25.08 31.70
CA THR A 164 25.27 25.00 30.51
C THR A 164 25.35 23.60 29.90
N VAL A 165 25.18 22.54 30.70
CA VAL A 165 25.29 21.15 30.24
C VAL A 165 23.97 20.40 30.39
N ALA A 166 23.46 20.23 31.61
CA ALA A 166 22.36 19.33 31.89
C ALA A 166 21.05 19.76 31.22
N LEU A 167 20.63 21.01 31.43
CA LEU A 167 19.35 21.52 30.90
C LEU A 167 19.36 21.62 29.36
N PRO A 168 20.38 22.22 28.69
CA PRO A 168 20.39 22.29 27.22
C PRO A 168 20.46 20.92 26.54
N ALA A 169 21.20 19.97 27.10
CA ALA A 169 21.31 18.62 26.55
C ALA A 169 20.06 17.76 26.83
N ALA A 170 19.38 17.98 27.96
CA ALA A 170 18.12 17.29 28.26
C ALA A 170 16.91 17.88 27.52
N LEU A 171 16.96 19.16 27.12
CA LEU A 171 15.83 19.88 26.53
C LEU A 171 15.20 19.16 25.30
N PRO A 172 15.97 18.60 24.34
CA PRO A 172 15.39 17.81 23.25
C PRO A 172 14.56 16.60 23.71
N SER A 173 15.06 15.88 24.73
CA SER A 173 14.32 14.75 25.31
C SER A 173 13.08 15.24 26.05
N ILE A 174 13.19 16.33 26.81
CA ILE A 174 12.05 16.96 27.51
C ILE A 174 10.97 17.37 26.51
N MET A 175 11.33 17.97 25.37
CA MET A 175 10.38 18.33 24.32
C MET A 175 9.65 17.10 23.77
N ASN A 176 10.34 15.98 23.58
CA ASN A 176 9.71 14.73 23.17
C ASN A 176 8.77 14.18 24.26
N SER A 177 9.21 14.20 25.52
CA SER A 177 8.39 13.74 26.65
C SER A 177 7.17 14.62 26.88
N LEU A 178 7.25 15.93 26.63
CA LEU A 178 6.10 16.83 26.66
C LEU A 178 5.05 16.43 25.61
N LYS A 179 5.46 16.06 24.39
CA LYS A 179 4.55 15.55 23.34
C LYS A 179 3.86 14.26 23.77
N LEU A 180 4.64 13.31 24.28
CA LEU A 180 4.11 12.02 24.76
C LEU A 180 3.17 12.21 25.95
N GLY A 181 3.55 13.07 26.90
CA GLY A 181 2.73 13.39 28.07
C GLY A 181 1.41 14.06 27.70
N LEU A 182 1.40 14.89 26.65
CA LEU A 182 0.18 15.52 26.16
C LEU A 182 -0.75 14.50 25.45
N ALA A 183 -0.19 13.58 24.66
CA ALA A 183 -0.99 12.49 24.09
C ALA A 183 -1.56 11.58 25.20
N TYR A 184 -0.77 11.34 26.25
CA TYR A 184 -1.19 10.56 27.41
C TYR A 184 -2.28 11.27 28.23
N SER A 185 -2.17 12.59 28.43
CA SER A 185 -3.20 13.39 29.12
C SER A 185 -4.52 13.39 28.37
N MET A 186 -4.50 13.43 27.03
CA MET A 186 -5.68 13.26 26.17
C MET A 186 -6.32 11.87 26.28
N THR A 187 -5.53 10.84 26.61
CA THR A 187 -6.08 9.50 26.87
C THR A 187 -6.73 9.44 28.26
N LEU A 188 -6.09 10.05 29.26
CA LEU A 188 -6.55 10.01 30.64
C LEU A 188 -7.69 10.98 30.97
N ILE A 189 -7.83 12.09 30.22
CA ILE A 189 -8.92 13.05 30.44
C ILE A 189 -10.28 12.36 30.36
N VAL A 190 -10.42 11.36 29.47
CA VAL A 190 -11.65 10.58 29.37
C VAL A 190 -11.95 9.93 30.71
N GLY A 191 -10.99 9.17 31.26
CA GLY A 191 -11.12 8.55 32.58
C GLY A 191 -11.43 9.56 33.70
N VAL A 192 -10.79 10.73 33.68
CA VAL A 192 -11.02 11.78 34.68
C VAL A 192 -12.44 12.33 34.61
N GLU A 193 -12.99 12.45 33.42
CA GLU A 193 -14.35 12.96 33.19
C GLU A 193 -15.45 11.94 33.48
N LEU A 194 -15.11 10.64 33.54
CA LEU A 194 -16.05 9.60 33.97
C LEU A 194 -16.45 9.77 35.44
N PHE A 195 -15.54 10.22 36.30
CA PHE A 195 -15.76 10.31 37.74
C PHE A 195 -16.42 11.63 38.13
N GLY A 196 -17.71 11.72 37.84
CA GLY A 196 -18.59 12.79 38.34
C GLY A 196 -18.36 14.16 37.69
N ALA A 197 -17.75 14.23 36.50
CA ALA A 197 -17.76 15.46 35.71
C ALA A 197 -19.12 15.62 35.01
N GLN A 198 -19.60 16.87 34.94
CA GLN A 198 -20.87 17.21 34.27
C GLN A 198 -20.69 17.68 32.82
N ARG A 199 -19.46 18.04 32.44
CA ARG A 199 -19.09 18.56 31.12
C ARG A 199 -17.68 18.09 30.75
N GLY A 200 -17.38 18.07 29.47
CA GLY A 200 -16.12 17.62 28.90
C GLY A 200 -16.34 16.64 27.75
N ILE A 201 -15.39 16.56 26.82
CA ILE A 201 -15.51 15.71 25.63
C ILE A 201 -15.51 14.21 25.97
N GLY A 202 -14.76 13.81 27.00
CA GLY A 202 -14.78 12.46 27.54
C GLY A 202 -16.09 12.13 28.22
N ARG A 203 -16.66 13.10 28.95
CA ARG A 203 -18.02 12.96 29.51
C ARG A 203 -19.07 12.81 28.42
N TYR A 204 -19.02 13.64 27.37
CA TYR A 204 -19.92 13.58 26.22
C TYR A 204 -19.85 12.21 25.52
N ALA A 205 -18.63 11.70 25.27
CA ALA A 205 -18.44 10.38 24.67
C ALA A 205 -19.02 9.27 25.55
N TRP A 206 -18.81 9.35 26.88
CA TRP A 206 -19.34 8.38 27.83
C TRP A 206 -20.86 8.38 27.89
N ASP A 207 -21.49 9.56 27.95
CA ASP A 207 -22.95 9.68 27.94
C ASP A 207 -23.55 9.11 26.67
N ALA A 208 -22.91 9.34 25.52
CA ALA A 208 -23.29 8.73 24.25
C ALA A 208 -23.18 7.20 24.27
N ALA A 209 -22.16 6.64 24.91
CA ALA A 209 -22.00 5.20 25.05
C ALA A 209 -23.11 4.56 25.90
N GLN A 210 -23.51 5.20 27.00
CA GLN A 210 -24.55 4.70 27.90
C GLN A 210 -25.93 4.59 27.24
N ILE A 211 -26.23 5.48 26.31
CA ILE A 211 -27.50 5.48 25.54
C ILE A 211 -27.37 4.80 24.17
N TYR A 212 -26.25 4.11 23.91
CA TYR A 212 -25.94 3.47 22.61
C TYR A 212 -26.04 4.42 21.40
N ALA A 213 -25.78 5.72 21.61
CA ALA A 213 -25.71 6.71 20.54
C ALA A 213 -24.34 6.63 19.85
N VAL A 214 -24.12 5.57 19.07
CA VAL A 214 -22.80 5.24 18.48
C VAL A 214 -22.21 6.36 17.63
N ASN A 215 -23.03 7.13 16.90
CA ASN A 215 -22.55 8.25 16.10
C ASN A 215 -22.03 9.40 16.97
N ARG A 216 -22.68 9.67 18.12
CA ARG A 216 -22.22 10.67 19.10
C ARG A 216 -20.95 10.21 19.81
N LEU A 217 -20.89 8.93 20.17
CA LEU A 217 -19.68 8.32 20.72
C LEU A 217 -18.51 8.45 19.73
N GLY A 218 -18.75 8.11 18.46
CA GLY A 218 -17.77 8.26 17.38
C GLY A 218 -17.31 9.71 17.20
N ALA A 219 -18.23 10.68 17.24
CA ALA A 219 -17.89 12.10 17.16
C ALA A 219 -17.00 12.54 18.34
N GLY A 220 -17.31 12.11 19.56
CA GLY A 220 -16.47 12.39 20.74
C GLY A 220 -15.05 11.82 20.60
N ILE A 221 -14.92 10.56 20.17
CA ILE A 221 -13.62 9.90 19.96
C ILE A 221 -12.81 10.61 18.87
N VAL A 222 -13.44 10.94 17.73
CA VAL A 222 -12.78 11.64 16.63
C VAL A 222 -12.36 13.05 17.04
N ALA A 223 -13.18 13.76 17.81
CA ALA A 223 -12.82 15.08 18.35
C ALA A 223 -11.56 14.99 19.23
N ILE A 224 -11.50 14.02 20.16
CA ILE A 224 -10.30 13.79 20.99
C ILE A 224 -9.08 13.50 20.13
N ALA A 225 -9.20 12.63 19.12
CA ALA A 225 -8.10 12.27 18.23
C ALA A 225 -7.59 13.47 17.42
N ILE A 226 -8.49 14.27 16.83
CA ILE A 226 -8.13 15.48 16.07
C ILE A 226 -7.46 16.49 16.99
N THR A 227 -8.03 16.75 18.18
CA THR A 227 -7.44 17.70 19.12
C THR A 227 -6.06 17.26 19.59
N GLY A 228 -5.86 15.97 19.91
CA GLY A 228 -4.55 15.43 20.27
C GLY A 228 -3.52 15.59 19.15
N TRP A 229 -3.92 15.31 17.90
CA TRP A 229 -3.07 15.51 16.73
C TRP A 229 -2.70 16.98 16.52
N LEU A 230 -3.67 17.90 16.61
CA LEU A 230 -3.43 19.34 16.48
C LEU A 230 -2.48 19.86 17.57
N LEU A 231 -2.64 19.43 18.82
CA LEU A 231 -1.73 19.81 19.90
C LEU A 231 -0.31 19.27 19.68
N SER A 232 -0.16 18.04 19.16
CA SER A 232 1.15 17.51 18.77
C SER A 232 1.81 18.37 17.70
N LEU A 233 1.06 18.77 16.67
CA LEU A 233 1.55 19.66 15.61
C LEU A 233 2.01 21.02 16.18
N LEU A 234 1.25 21.59 17.12
CA LEU A 234 1.65 22.84 17.77
C LEU A 234 2.99 22.69 18.50
N ILE A 235 3.22 21.58 19.20
CA ILE A 235 4.52 21.34 19.82
C ILE A 235 5.60 21.15 18.76
N ASP A 236 5.34 20.41 17.68
CA ASP A 236 6.28 20.23 16.57
C ASP A 236 6.65 21.56 15.89
N MET A 237 5.72 22.50 15.80
CA MET A 237 5.97 23.85 15.26
C MET A 237 6.82 24.71 16.19
N VAL A 238 6.62 24.60 17.51
CA VAL A 238 7.37 25.40 18.52
C VAL A 238 8.75 24.79 18.81
N THR A 239 8.90 23.47 18.68
CA THR A 239 10.13 22.74 19.03
C THR A 239 11.38 23.32 18.37
N PRO A 240 11.44 23.58 17.05
CA PRO A 240 12.65 24.10 16.40
C PRO A 240 13.13 25.45 16.97
N ASN A 241 12.21 26.28 17.47
CA ASN A 241 12.56 27.57 18.06
C ASN A 241 13.15 27.43 19.47
N LEU A 242 12.76 26.36 20.21
CA LEU A 242 13.26 26.09 21.56
C LEU A 242 14.59 25.31 21.55
N ILE A 243 14.84 24.51 20.52
CA ILE A 243 16.06 23.69 20.39
C ILE A 243 16.73 23.84 19.01
N PRO A 244 17.19 25.06 18.63
CA PRO A 244 17.78 25.33 17.33
C PRO A 244 19.07 24.55 17.06
N TRP A 245 19.76 24.07 18.11
CA TRP A 245 20.98 23.28 17.99
C TRP A 245 20.75 21.80 17.64
N GLN A 246 19.50 21.31 17.65
CA GLN A 246 19.21 19.93 17.28
C GLN A 246 19.00 19.83 15.75
N PRO A 247 19.78 19.00 15.03
CA PRO A 247 19.51 18.75 13.61
C PRO A 247 18.11 18.16 13.45
N ARG A 248 17.33 18.69 12.51
CA ARG A 248 15.99 18.19 12.17
C ARG A 248 16.11 16.70 11.87
N GLN A 249 15.48 15.84 12.68
CA GLN A 249 15.54 14.39 12.52
C GLN A 249 15.16 14.02 11.08
N THR A 250 16.14 13.58 10.31
CA THR A 250 15.90 13.02 8.97
C THR A 250 15.16 11.70 9.22
N GLU A 251 13.98 11.49 8.61
CA GLU A 251 13.17 10.28 8.77
C GLU A 251 14.07 9.05 8.90
N VAL A 252 14.09 8.43 10.08
CA VAL A 252 14.81 7.17 10.30
C VAL A 252 14.24 6.19 9.30
N ARG A 253 15.06 5.73 8.34
CA ARG A 253 14.71 4.59 7.49
C ARG A 253 14.51 3.41 8.44
N THR A 254 13.26 3.11 8.78
CA THR A 254 12.92 1.92 9.54
C THR A 254 13.46 0.71 8.77
N GLU A 255 14.29 -0.10 9.44
CA GLU A 255 14.74 -1.37 8.88
C GLU A 255 13.51 -2.19 8.48
N GLU A 256 13.46 -2.66 7.25
CA GLU A 256 12.31 -3.41 6.76
C GLU A 256 12.14 -4.70 7.56
N SER A 257 10.91 -4.99 8.00
CA SER A 257 10.64 -6.21 8.75
C SER A 257 10.90 -7.46 7.89
N PRO A 258 11.17 -8.63 8.48
CA PRO A 258 11.39 -9.88 7.73
C PRO A 258 10.25 -10.19 6.75
N VAL A 259 9.00 -9.90 7.14
CA VAL A 259 7.81 -10.08 6.30
C VAL A 259 7.80 -9.08 5.13
N GLN A 260 8.12 -7.81 5.39
CA GLN A 260 8.22 -6.80 4.33
C GLN A 260 9.30 -7.17 3.31
N ARG A 261 10.45 -7.64 3.78
CA ARG A 261 11.53 -8.14 2.92
C ARG A 261 11.07 -9.34 2.09
N PHE A 262 10.44 -10.33 2.72
CA PHE A 262 9.92 -11.51 2.03
C PHE A 262 8.95 -11.12 0.91
N VAL A 263 7.91 -10.34 1.23
CA VAL A 263 6.90 -9.90 0.25
C VAL A 263 7.55 -9.12 -0.88
N ARG A 264 8.45 -8.16 -0.57
CA ARG A 264 9.11 -7.34 -1.58
C ARG A 264 9.98 -8.17 -2.53
N VAL A 265 10.72 -9.14 -2.00
CA VAL A 265 11.61 -10.01 -2.80
C VAL A 265 10.80 -10.92 -3.71
N TRP A 266 9.78 -11.61 -3.18
CA TRP A 266 8.91 -12.48 -3.98
C TRP A 266 8.03 -11.71 -4.97
N TRP A 267 7.53 -10.54 -4.57
CA TRP A 267 6.82 -9.64 -5.49
C TRP A 267 7.71 -9.22 -6.65
N ARG A 268 9.00 -8.96 -6.41
CA ARG A 268 9.94 -8.66 -7.50
C ARG A 268 10.23 -9.89 -8.36
N ALA A 269 10.44 -11.05 -7.74
CA ALA A 269 10.71 -12.32 -8.42
C ALA A 269 9.57 -12.71 -9.37
N ALA A 270 8.32 -12.49 -8.97
CA ALA A 270 7.13 -12.83 -9.77
C ALA A 270 6.90 -11.92 -11.00
N ARG A 271 7.68 -10.83 -11.14
CA ARG A 271 7.62 -9.84 -12.24
C ARG A 271 6.19 -9.30 -12.53
N PRO A 272 5.54 -8.58 -11.59
CA PRO A 272 4.11 -8.24 -11.66
C PRO A 272 3.75 -7.30 -12.80
N PHE A 273 4.74 -6.60 -13.37
CA PHE A 273 4.51 -5.80 -14.58
C PHE A 273 4.09 -6.65 -15.79
N SER A 274 4.47 -7.94 -15.82
CA SER A 274 4.09 -8.91 -16.86
C SER A 274 2.71 -9.53 -16.63
N PHE A 275 2.15 -9.42 -15.43
CA PHE A 275 0.82 -9.95 -15.11
C PHE A 275 -0.29 -9.29 -15.91
N THR A 276 -0.04 -8.13 -16.53
CA THR A 276 -1.03 -7.54 -17.43
C THR A 276 -1.44 -8.52 -18.53
N ALA A 277 -0.50 -9.30 -19.09
CA ALA A 277 -0.74 -10.30 -20.12
C ALA A 277 -1.50 -11.55 -19.62
N ALA A 278 -1.61 -11.75 -18.31
CA ALA A 278 -2.38 -12.83 -17.69
C ALA A 278 -3.76 -12.35 -17.19
N VAL A 279 -3.82 -11.11 -16.68
CA VAL A 279 -4.99 -10.53 -16.03
C VAL A 279 -5.97 -9.92 -17.03
N VAL A 280 -5.47 -9.08 -17.95
CA VAL A 280 -6.33 -8.34 -18.90
C VAL A 280 -7.14 -9.28 -19.80
N PRO A 281 -6.57 -10.35 -20.40
CA PRO A 281 -7.34 -11.26 -21.23
C PRO A 281 -8.48 -11.95 -20.46
N VAL A 282 -8.22 -12.39 -19.22
CA VAL A 282 -9.24 -13.02 -18.37
C VAL A 282 -10.36 -12.05 -18.03
N LEU A 283 -10.01 -10.81 -17.66
CA LEU A 283 -10.99 -9.75 -17.40
C LEU A 283 -11.83 -9.43 -18.64
N LEU A 284 -11.22 -9.37 -19.83
CA LEU A 284 -11.92 -9.09 -21.07
C LEU A 284 -12.90 -10.21 -21.43
N GLY A 285 -12.47 -11.47 -21.41
CA GLY A 285 -13.36 -12.60 -21.69
C GLY A 285 -14.53 -12.66 -20.72
N THR A 286 -14.26 -12.43 -19.43
CA THR A 286 -15.31 -12.39 -18.39
C THR A 286 -16.25 -11.20 -18.57
N ALA A 287 -15.75 -10.00 -18.91
CA ALA A 287 -16.58 -8.82 -19.12
C ALA A 287 -17.51 -8.97 -20.34
N ILE A 288 -17.04 -9.62 -21.40
CA ILE A 288 -17.85 -9.94 -22.58
C ILE A 288 -18.93 -10.97 -22.22
N ALA A 289 -18.59 -12.00 -21.44
CA ALA A 289 -19.56 -12.97 -20.95
C ALA A 289 -20.64 -12.32 -20.06
N ALA A 290 -20.21 -11.46 -19.13
CA ALA A 290 -21.11 -10.72 -18.24
C ALA A 290 -22.04 -9.78 -19.00
N TRP A 291 -21.55 -9.12 -20.05
CA TRP A 291 -22.37 -8.32 -20.96
C TRP A 291 -23.49 -9.13 -21.61
N GLN A 292 -23.23 -10.41 -21.91
CA GLN A 292 -24.20 -11.33 -22.50
C GLN A 292 -25.05 -12.07 -21.46
N GLY A 293 -24.94 -11.71 -20.18
CA GLY A 293 -25.76 -12.26 -19.09
C GLY A 293 -25.13 -13.44 -18.35
N PHE A 294 -23.88 -13.80 -18.64
CA PHE A 294 -23.17 -14.91 -17.99
C PHE A 294 -22.12 -14.41 -17.02
N PHE A 295 -22.29 -14.66 -15.72
CA PHE A 295 -21.28 -14.33 -14.72
C PHE A 295 -21.32 -15.27 -13.51
N ASP A 296 -20.24 -16.02 -13.34
CA ASP A 296 -19.94 -16.82 -12.16
C ASP A 296 -18.70 -16.22 -11.43
N PRO A 297 -18.90 -15.63 -10.24
CA PRO A 297 -17.82 -15.03 -9.46
C PRO A 297 -16.70 -15.99 -9.06
N LEU A 298 -17.04 -17.26 -8.77
CA LEU A 298 -16.06 -18.26 -8.37
C LEU A 298 -15.20 -18.66 -9.55
N MET A 299 -15.82 -18.94 -10.71
CA MET A 299 -15.08 -19.28 -11.93
C MET A 299 -14.21 -18.13 -12.42
N PHE A 300 -14.67 -16.88 -12.26
CA PHE A 300 -13.87 -15.71 -12.55
C PHE A 300 -12.63 -15.63 -11.64
N ALA A 301 -12.82 -15.77 -10.33
CA ALA A 301 -11.72 -15.73 -9.36
C ALA A 301 -10.70 -16.85 -9.62
N LEU A 302 -11.17 -18.06 -9.90
CA LEU A 302 -10.32 -19.20 -10.22
C LEU A 302 -9.55 -18.99 -11.52
N ALA A 303 -10.20 -18.59 -12.61
CA ALA A 303 -9.52 -18.31 -13.87
C ALA A 303 -8.43 -17.22 -13.72
N LEU A 304 -8.72 -16.18 -12.94
CA LEU A 304 -7.78 -15.08 -12.69
C LEU A 304 -6.58 -15.52 -11.84
N ILE A 305 -6.82 -16.20 -10.72
CA ILE A 305 -5.76 -16.70 -9.83
C ILE A 305 -4.91 -17.74 -10.55
N GLY A 306 -5.55 -18.66 -11.27
CA GLY A 306 -4.87 -19.69 -12.07
C GLY A 306 -3.97 -19.06 -13.13
N SER A 307 -4.49 -18.10 -13.91
CA SER A 307 -3.71 -17.37 -14.93
C SER A 307 -2.51 -16.62 -14.34
N ILE A 308 -2.69 -15.90 -13.22
CA ILE A 308 -1.59 -15.21 -12.54
C ILE A 308 -0.54 -16.21 -12.01
N ALA A 309 -0.99 -17.33 -11.43
CA ALA A 309 -0.09 -18.35 -10.89
C ALA A 309 0.75 -19.01 -11.99
N LEU A 310 0.14 -19.35 -13.14
CA LEU A 310 0.86 -19.88 -14.30
C LEU A 310 1.85 -18.86 -14.89
N GLN A 311 1.48 -17.57 -14.94
CA GLN A 311 2.38 -16.50 -15.39
C GLN A 311 3.55 -16.31 -14.42
N ALA A 312 3.29 -16.32 -13.11
CA ALA A 312 4.32 -16.23 -12.07
C ALA A 312 5.27 -17.43 -12.13
N GLY A 313 4.74 -18.64 -12.32
CA GLY A 313 5.52 -19.87 -12.52
C GLY A 313 6.45 -19.76 -13.72
N THR A 314 5.92 -19.32 -14.86
CA THR A 314 6.69 -19.08 -16.10
C THR A 314 7.83 -18.08 -15.85
N ASN A 315 7.54 -16.97 -15.17
CA ASN A 315 8.54 -15.95 -14.86
C ASN A 315 9.67 -16.49 -13.98
N LEU A 316 9.35 -17.27 -12.94
CA LEU A 316 10.32 -17.82 -12.00
C LEU A 316 11.18 -18.93 -12.64
N ILE A 317 10.56 -19.85 -13.38
CA ILE A 317 11.28 -20.92 -14.06
C ILE A 317 12.18 -20.37 -15.18
N ASN A 318 11.74 -19.34 -15.90
CA ASN A 318 12.61 -18.66 -16.86
C ASN A 318 13.82 -18.01 -16.15
N ASP A 319 13.63 -17.29 -15.04
CA ASP A 319 14.72 -16.68 -14.25
C ASP A 319 15.75 -17.73 -13.78
N TYR A 320 15.27 -18.91 -13.37
CA TYR A 320 16.13 -20.04 -12.99
C TYR A 320 16.94 -20.59 -14.18
N TYR A 321 16.30 -20.89 -15.32
CA TYR A 321 17.00 -21.47 -16.47
C TYR A 321 17.93 -20.48 -17.16
N ASP A 322 17.58 -19.18 -17.19
CA ASP A 322 18.43 -18.12 -17.72
C ASP A 322 19.70 -17.96 -16.88
N TYR A 323 19.59 -18.11 -15.55
CA TYR A 323 20.75 -18.16 -14.64
C TYR A 323 21.60 -19.42 -14.87
N VAL A 324 21.00 -20.61 -14.92
CA VAL A 324 21.73 -21.88 -15.10
C VAL A 324 22.46 -21.95 -16.44
N LYS A 325 21.88 -21.39 -17.50
CA LYS A 325 22.48 -21.34 -18.85
C LYS A 325 23.50 -20.21 -19.02
N GLY A 326 23.68 -19.34 -18.02
CA GLY A 326 24.58 -18.20 -18.08
C GLY A 326 24.12 -17.08 -19.02
N ALA A 327 22.85 -17.06 -19.40
CA ALA A 327 22.27 -16.00 -20.23
C ALA A 327 22.12 -14.68 -19.45
N ASP A 328 21.86 -14.76 -18.14
CA ASP A 328 21.80 -13.61 -17.24
C ASP A 328 23.00 -13.56 -16.26
N ASN A 329 23.82 -12.51 -16.36
CA ASN A 329 24.97 -12.26 -15.48
C ASN A 329 24.73 -11.03 -14.57
N GLU A 330 25.68 -10.67 -13.69
CA GLU A 330 25.56 -9.51 -12.79
C GLU A 330 25.37 -8.16 -13.54
N GLN A 331 25.77 -8.10 -14.81
CA GLN A 331 25.62 -6.94 -15.69
C GLN A 331 24.34 -6.99 -16.52
N SER A 332 23.59 -8.10 -16.49
CA SER A 332 22.33 -8.22 -17.22
C SER A 332 21.33 -7.21 -16.69
N LEU A 333 20.89 -6.33 -17.58
CA LEU A 333 19.88 -5.29 -17.32
C LEU A 333 18.45 -5.86 -17.21
N GLY A 334 18.33 -7.18 -17.03
CA GLY A 334 17.10 -7.95 -16.95
C GLY A 334 16.27 -7.60 -15.72
N MET A 335 14.94 -7.72 -15.87
CA MET A 335 13.98 -7.27 -14.85
C MET A 335 13.81 -8.27 -13.69
N GLY A 336 14.05 -9.56 -13.93
CA GLY A 336 14.24 -10.57 -12.89
C GLY A 336 15.72 -10.71 -12.65
N GLY A 337 16.11 -10.52 -11.40
CA GLY A 337 17.52 -10.42 -11.01
C GLY A 337 17.71 -10.82 -9.55
N VAL A 338 16.73 -11.56 -9.00
CA VAL A 338 16.68 -11.86 -7.55
C VAL A 338 17.75 -12.89 -7.20
N ILE A 339 18.11 -13.76 -8.15
CA ILE A 339 19.23 -14.68 -8.04
C ILE A 339 20.56 -13.92 -8.12
N GLN A 340 20.71 -13.05 -9.12
CA GLN A 340 21.92 -12.27 -9.39
C GLN A 340 22.24 -11.27 -8.27
N ARG A 341 21.21 -10.74 -7.59
CA ARG A 341 21.37 -9.87 -6.41
C ARG A 341 21.60 -10.64 -5.09
N GLY A 342 21.60 -11.98 -5.12
CA GLY A 342 21.68 -12.81 -3.91
C GLY A 342 20.47 -12.66 -2.98
N GLU A 343 19.33 -12.18 -3.49
CA GLU A 343 18.09 -12.02 -2.71
C GLU A 343 17.37 -13.36 -2.50
N LEU A 344 17.46 -14.26 -3.48
CA LEU A 344 16.97 -15.64 -3.44
C LEU A 344 18.01 -16.59 -4.05
N THR A 345 18.05 -17.82 -3.54
CA THR A 345 18.86 -18.90 -4.14
C THR A 345 18.18 -19.47 -5.40
N PRO A 346 18.94 -20.04 -6.36
CA PRO A 346 18.35 -20.70 -7.52
C PRO A 346 17.33 -21.79 -7.16
N ARG A 347 17.60 -22.56 -6.08
CA ARG A 347 16.68 -23.57 -5.56
C ARG A 347 15.36 -22.96 -5.08
N GLN A 348 15.39 -21.83 -4.38
CA GLN A 348 14.18 -21.14 -3.94
C GLN A 348 13.34 -20.66 -5.13
N VAL A 349 13.98 -20.08 -6.15
CA VAL A 349 13.28 -19.62 -7.36
C VAL A 349 12.66 -20.79 -8.13
N PHE A 350 13.40 -21.89 -8.30
CA PHE A 350 12.89 -23.12 -8.95
C PHE A 350 11.66 -23.67 -8.23
N TRP A 351 11.75 -23.90 -6.92
CA TRP A 351 10.62 -24.42 -6.14
C TRP A 351 9.45 -23.44 -6.04
N GLY A 352 9.73 -22.13 -6.00
CA GLY A 352 8.68 -21.12 -6.12
C GLY A 352 7.94 -21.18 -7.46
N GLY A 353 8.66 -21.42 -8.55
CA GLY A 353 8.09 -21.65 -9.88
C GLY A 353 7.23 -22.91 -9.94
N ILE A 354 7.73 -24.04 -9.42
CA ILE A 354 6.97 -25.29 -9.32
C ILE A 354 5.71 -25.13 -8.46
N ALA A 355 5.80 -24.43 -7.32
CA ALA A 355 4.64 -24.18 -6.47
C ALA A 355 3.57 -23.33 -7.18
N ALA A 356 3.99 -22.28 -7.92
CA ALA A 356 3.09 -21.46 -8.70
C ALA A 356 2.43 -22.23 -9.86
N PHE A 357 3.18 -23.07 -10.58
CA PHE A 357 2.62 -23.97 -11.58
C PHE A 357 1.69 -25.02 -10.98
N GLY A 358 2.03 -25.58 -9.82
CA GLY A 358 1.18 -26.52 -9.09
C GLY A 358 -0.17 -25.91 -8.72
N LEU A 359 -0.16 -24.70 -8.15
CA LEU A 359 -1.37 -23.94 -7.85
C LEU A 359 -2.21 -23.69 -9.12
N GLY A 360 -1.58 -23.17 -10.18
CA GLY A 360 -2.26 -22.92 -11.46
C GLY A 360 -2.84 -24.19 -12.09
N SER A 361 -2.13 -25.32 -11.98
CA SER A 361 -2.57 -26.62 -12.53
C SER A 361 -3.72 -27.22 -11.74
N ILE A 362 -3.70 -27.14 -10.40
CA ILE A 362 -4.82 -27.60 -9.55
C ILE A 362 -6.09 -26.82 -9.88
N ILE A 363 -5.97 -25.49 -10.00
CA ILE A 363 -7.09 -24.62 -10.40
C ILE A 363 -7.55 -24.98 -11.81
N GLY A 364 -6.63 -25.15 -12.76
CA GLY A 364 -6.93 -25.51 -14.14
C GLY A 364 -7.66 -26.84 -14.25
N LEU A 365 -7.25 -27.87 -13.50
CA LEU A 365 -7.91 -29.17 -13.45
C LEU A 365 -9.32 -29.08 -12.86
N TYR A 366 -9.52 -28.25 -11.83
CA TYR A 366 -10.86 -28.00 -11.31
C TYR A 366 -11.73 -27.31 -12.37
N ILE A 367 -11.22 -26.26 -13.04
CA ILE A 367 -11.96 -25.58 -14.12
C ILE A 367 -12.32 -26.58 -15.22
N VAL A 368 -11.40 -27.45 -15.64
CA VAL A 368 -11.67 -28.52 -16.63
C VAL A 368 -12.78 -29.46 -16.15
N SER A 369 -12.78 -29.83 -14.87
CA SER A 369 -13.80 -30.75 -14.33
C SER A 369 -15.22 -30.16 -14.35
N VAL A 370 -15.35 -28.83 -14.41
CA VAL A 370 -16.64 -28.14 -14.43
C VAL A 370 -17.01 -27.62 -15.82
N ALA A 371 -16.06 -27.03 -16.55
CA ALA A 371 -16.25 -26.45 -17.89
C ALA A 371 -16.07 -27.47 -19.04
N GLY A 372 -15.62 -28.70 -18.75
CA GLY A 372 -15.58 -29.77 -19.75
C GLY A 372 -14.37 -29.77 -20.69
N GLU A 373 -14.46 -30.63 -21.72
CA GLU A 373 -13.34 -31.07 -22.56
C GLU A 373 -12.71 -29.95 -23.40
N PHE A 374 -13.46 -28.91 -23.75
CA PHE A 374 -12.96 -27.80 -24.55
C PHE A 374 -11.79 -27.07 -23.86
N ILE A 375 -11.94 -26.79 -22.55
CA ILE A 375 -10.87 -26.17 -21.76
C ILE A 375 -9.68 -27.12 -21.59
N LEU A 376 -9.91 -28.43 -21.51
CA LEU A 376 -8.84 -29.43 -21.46
C LEU A 376 -8.00 -29.41 -22.75
N ILE A 377 -8.66 -29.40 -23.91
CA ILE A 377 -7.99 -29.33 -25.21
C ILE A 377 -7.19 -28.03 -25.35
N LEU A 378 -7.81 -26.88 -25.02
CA LEU A 378 -7.11 -25.59 -25.02
C LEU A 378 -5.90 -25.60 -24.08
N GLY A 379 -6.03 -26.20 -22.89
CA GLY A 379 -4.96 -26.35 -21.91
C GLY A 379 -3.81 -27.20 -22.45
N ILE A 380 -4.09 -28.38 -23.02
CA ILE A 380 -3.08 -29.27 -23.61
C ILE A 380 -2.33 -28.56 -24.74
N ILE A 381 -3.05 -27.93 -25.68
CA ILE A 381 -2.44 -27.19 -26.79
C ILE A 381 -1.57 -26.04 -26.26
N SER A 382 -2.06 -25.31 -25.25
CA SER A 382 -1.31 -24.20 -24.64
C SER A 382 -0.03 -24.67 -23.94
N VAL A 383 -0.07 -25.81 -23.25
CA VAL A 383 1.12 -26.42 -22.64
C VAL A 383 2.12 -26.88 -23.70
N LEU A 384 1.65 -27.52 -24.77
CA LEU A 384 2.52 -27.95 -25.88
C LEU A 384 3.19 -26.75 -26.54
N VAL A 385 2.44 -25.69 -26.85
CA VAL A 385 3.00 -24.46 -27.42
C VAL A 385 3.93 -23.77 -26.45
N GLY A 386 3.61 -23.72 -25.16
CA GLY A 386 4.49 -23.17 -24.13
C GLY A 386 5.81 -23.96 -23.99
N PHE A 387 5.76 -25.28 -24.10
CA PHE A 387 6.96 -26.14 -24.11
C PHE A 387 7.80 -25.89 -25.35
N PHE A 388 7.21 -25.98 -26.54
CA PHE A 388 7.89 -25.72 -27.81
C PHE A 388 8.20 -24.24 -28.05
N TYR A 389 7.80 -23.34 -27.15
CA TYR A 389 8.16 -21.93 -27.26
C TYR A 389 9.67 -21.72 -27.10
N THR A 390 10.28 -22.38 -26.11
CA THR A 390 11.70 -22.27 -25.76
C THR A 390 12.47 -23.60 -25.81
N ALA A 391 11.78 -24.75 -25.78
CA ALA A 391 12.42 -26.07 -25.75
C ALA A 391 12.27 -26.85 -27.06
N GLY A 392 13.26 -27.71 -27.33
CA GLY A 392 13.29 -28.61 -28.49
C GLY A 392 13.93 -28.02 -29.76
N PRO A 393 14.14 -28.86 -30.80
CA PRO A 393 14.82 -28.47 -32.03
C PRO A 393 14.03 -27.50 -32.92
N ALA A 394 12.74 -27.29 -32.63
CA ALA A 394 11.83 -26.39 -33.35
C ALA A 394 11.27 -25.28 -32.44
N ALA A 395 12.08 -24.76 -31.51
CA ALA A 395 11.64 -23.75 -30.56
C ALA A 395 11.09 -22.49 -31.27
N LEU A 396 9.82 -22.15 -31.04
CA LEU A 396 9.09 -21.10 -31.78
C LEU A 396 9.78 -19.73 -31.68
N ALA A 397 10.34 -19.41 -30.51
CA ALA A 397 11.09 -18.17 -30.28
C ALA A 397 12.41 -18.09 -31.08
N TYR A 398 12.92 -19.23 -31.56
CA TYR A 398 14.18 -19.35 -32.31
C TYR A 398 13.97 -19.46 -33.82
N ILE A 399 12.72 -19.46 -34.30
CA ILE A 399 12.37 -19.53 -35.73
C ILE A 399 11.47 -18.37 -36.18
N GLY A 400 11.40 -17.29 -35.39
CA GLY A 400 10.61 -16.10 -35.71
C GLY A 400 9.10 -16.26 -35.56
N LEU A 401 8.63 -17.28 -34.84
CA LEU A 401 7.21 -17.52 -34.57
C LEU A 401 6.80 -17.12 -33.14
N GLY A 402 7.71 -16.52 -32.36
CA GLY A 402 7.46 -16.16 -30.97
C GLY A 402 6.32 -15.14 -30.82
N GLU A 403 6.36 -14.06 -31.61
CA GLU A 403 5.35 -13.00 -31.61
C GLU A 403 3.98 -13.53 -32.02
N VAL A 404 3.92 -14.43 -33.01
CA VAL A 404 2.68 -15.07 -33.47
C VAL A 404 2.11 -15.99 -32.39
N ALA A 405 2.95 -16.82 -31.77
CA ALA A 405 2.52 -17.71 -30.70
C ALA A 405 1.95 -16.90 -29.51
N VAL A 406 2.66 -15.87 -29.07
CA VAL A 406 2.22 -15.01 -27.97
C VAL A 406 0.96 -14.22 -28.34
N PHE A 407 0.85 -13.71 -29.57
CA PHE A 407 -0.37 -13.07 -30.07
C PHE A 407 -1.59 -13.98 -29.88
N ILE A 408 -1.51 -15.22 -30.38
CA ILE A 408 -2.62 -16.18 -30.39
C ILE A 408 -2.95 -16.65 -28.98
N PHE A 409 -1.93 -17.11 -28.25
CA PHE A 409 -2.16 -17.79 -26.98
C PHE A 409 -2.42 -16.83 -25.83
N MET A 410 -1.76 -15.68 -25.78
CA MET A 410 -1.96 -14.70 -24.71
C MET A 410 -3.04 -13.64 -25.03
N GLY A 411 -3.55 -13.61 -26.25
CA GLY A 411 -4.71 -12.81 -26.66
C GLY A 411 -5.95 -13.70 -26.82
N PRO A 412 -6.30 -14.11 -28.06
CA PRO A 412 -7.50 -14.90 -28.35
C PRO A 412 -7.74 -16.10 -27.47
N VAL A 413 -6.74 -16.97 -27.25
CA VAL A 413 -6.97 -18.22 -26.49
C VAL A 413 -7.35 -17.95 -25.03
N ILE A 414 -6.65 -17.06 -24.32
CA ILE A 414 -7.03 -16.74 -22.93
C ILE A 414 -8.38 -16.01 -22.88
N VAL A 415 -8.65 -15.06 -23.79
CA VAL A 415 -9.94 -14.34 -23.80
C VAL A 415 -11.11 -15.30 -24.07
N THR A 416 -10.99 -16.14 -25.10
CA THR A 416 -12.01 -17.13 -25.44
C THR A 416 -12.15 -18.19 -24.35
N GLY A 417 -11.04 -18.65 -23.75
CA GLY A 417 -11.08 -19.58 -22.63
C GLY A 417 -11.78 -18.97 -21.40
N ALA A 418 -11.48 -17.71 -21.06
CA ALA A 418 -12.12 -17.02 -19.95
C ALA A 418 -13.61 -16.76 -20.21
N TYR A 419 -13.99 -16.44 -21.44
CA TYR A 419 -15.40 -16.35 -21.84
C TYR A 419 -16.10 -17.71 -21.74
N PHE A 420 -15.48 -18.77 -22.24
CA PHE A 420 -16.04 -20.12 -22.23
C PHE A 420 -16.26 -20.63 -20.81
N VAL A 421 -15.31 -20.38 -19.90
CA VAL A 421 -15.44 -20.72 -18.47
C VAL A 421 -16.65 -20.05 -17.80
N GLN A 422 -17.15 -18.94 -18.35
CA GLN A 422 -18.32 -18.21 -17.83
C GLN A 422 -19.63 -18.62 -18.51
N ALA A 423 -19.59 -18.85 -19.83
CA ALA A 423 -20.78 -18.98 -20.67
C ALA A 423 -21.00 -20.38 -21.26
N ASP A 424 -20.07 -21.31 -21.06
CA ASP A 424 -20.07 -22.69 -21.61
C ASP A 424 -20.30 -22.76 -23.13
N GLN A 425 -19.85 -21.73 -23.85
CA GLN A 425 -19.96 -21.62 -25.29
C GLN A 425 -18.79 -20.81 -25.87
N VAL A 426 -18.55 -20.97 -27.17
CA VAL A 426 -17.53 -20.20 -27.90
C VAL A 426 -18.19 -19.00 -28.56
N SER A 427 -17.69 -17.80 -28.29
CA SER A 427 -18.16 -16.55 -28.91
C SER A 427 -17.15 -16.03 -29.94
N LEU A 428 -17.66 -15.79 -31.15
CA LEU A 428 -16.89 -15.12 -32.21
C LEU A 428 -16.63 -13.66 -31.84
N GLU A 429 -17.56 -13.01 -31.14
CA GLU A 429 -17.40 -11.66 -30.60
C GLU A 429 -16.24 -11.60 -29.61
N ALA A 430 -16.15 -12.54 -28.67
CA ALA A 430 -15.03 -12.63 -27.74
C ALA A 430 -13.69 -12.85 -28.45
N LEU A 431 -13.68 -13.73 -29.47
CA LEU A 431 -12.50 -13.98 -30.29
C LEU A 431 -12.04 -12.70 -31.01
N ILE A 432 -12.93 -11.98 -31.70
CA ILE A 432 -12.56 -10.79 -32.47
C ILE A 432 -12.23 -9.62 -31.53
N ALA A 433 -12.96 -9.45 -30.42
CA ALA A 433 -12.69 -8.41 -29.42
C ALA A 433 -11.35 -8.60 -28.69
N SER A 434 -10.76 -9.80 -28.74
CA SER A 434 -9.43 -10.08 -28.19
C SER A 434 -8.26 -9.58 -29.04
N LEU A 435 -8.48 -9.29 -30.34
CA LEU A 435 -7.39 -8.97 -31.27
C LEU A 435 -6.55 -7.76 -30.83
N PRO A 436 -7.12 -6.65 -30.32
CA PRO A 436 -6.33 -5.55 -29.78
C PRO A 436 -5.39 -5.98 -28.64
N ILE A 437 -5.83 -6.91 -27.79
CA ILE A 437 -5.02 -7.45 -26.70
C ILE A 437 -3.87 -8.29 -27.25
N GLY A 438 -4.14 -9.20 -28.19
CA GLY A 438 -3.12 -10.02 -28.84
C GLY A 438 -2.02 -9.17 -29.49
N PHE A 439 -2.38 -8.10 -30.21
CA PHE A 439 -1.43 -7.17 -30.82
C PHE A 439 -0.50 -6.52 -29.79
N LEU A 440 -1.06 -6.05 -28.67
CA LEU A 440 -0.28 -5.42 -27.62
C LEU A 440 0.62 -6.41 -26.88
N VAL A 441 0.18 -7.66 -26.63
CA VAL A 441 1.06 -8.66 -26.01
C VAL A 441 2.23 -9.02 -26.95
N ALA A 442 1.96 -9.19 -28.24
CA ALA A 442 3.02 -9.37 -29.24
C ALA A 442 3.98 -8.17 -29.27
N ALA A 443 3.47 -6.94 -29.14
CA ALA A 443 4.31 -5.74 -29.04
C ALA A 443 5.21 -5.72 -27.80
N ILE A 444 4.79 -6.31 -26.68
CA ILE A 444 5.64 -6.48 -25.49
C ILE A 444 6.83 -7.39 -25.82
N LEU A 445 6.57 -8.56 -26.42
CA LEU A 445 7.63 -9.49 -26.79
C LEU A 445 8.55 -8.86 -27.85
N HIS A 446 7.98 -8.19 -28.83
CA HIS A 446 8.76 -7.54 -29.87
C HIS A 446 9.64 -6.40 -29.34
N ALA A 447 9.17 -5.63 -28.35
CA ALA A 447 9.99 -4.64 -27.66
C ALA A 447 11.19 -5.29 -26.93
N ASN A 448 11.03 -6.52 -26.43
CA ASN A 448 12.15 -7.30 -25.88
C ASN A 448 13.13 -7.69 -26.99
N ASN A 449 12.63 -8.24 -28.10
CA ASN A 449 13.46 -8.69 -29.23
C ASN A 449 14.18 -7.52 -29.94
N LEU A 450 13.58 -6.33 -29.97
CA LEU A 450 14.22 -5.10 -30.47
C LEU A 450 15.36 -4.60 -29.58
N ARG A 451 15.25 -4.79 -28.26
CA ARG A 451 16.32 -4.44 -27.30
C ARG A 451 17.51 -5.38 -27.44
N ASP A 452 17.24 -6.67 -27.65
CA ASP A 452 18.24 -7.75 -27.64
C ASP A 452 18.72 -8.11 -29.06
N LEU A 453 18.37 -7.33 -30.08
CA LEU A 453 18.56 -7.66 -31.50
C LEU A 453 20.01 -8.01 -31.85
N GLU A 454 20.98 -7.20 -31.42
CA GLU A 454 22.40 -7.42 -31.71
C GLU A 454 22.95 -8.64 -30.96
N ASN A 455 22.54 -8.82 -29.71
CA ASN A 455 22.96 -9.95 -28.87
C ASN A 455 22.38 -11.27 -29.39
N ASP A 456 21.09 -11.31 -29.70
CA ASP A 456 20.41 -12.48 -30.25
C ASP A 456 21.05 -12.90 -31.59
N ARG A 457 21.40 -11.91 -32.42
CA ARG A 457 22.10 -12.17 -33.69
C ARG A 457 23.50 -12.77 -33.49
N ALA A 458 24.24 -12.31 -32.47
CA ALA A 458 25.59 -12.80 -32.18
C ALA A 458 25.59 -14.27 -31.73
N VAL A 459 24.54 -14.72 -31.04
CA VAL A 459 24.38 -16.12 -30.58
C VAL A 459 23.57 -17.00 -31.55
N GLY A 460 23.24 -16.48 -32.75
CA GLY A 460 22.54 -17.24 -33.79
C GLY A 460 21.05 -17.48 -33.55
N LYS A 461 20.43 -16.77 -32.59
CA LYS A 461 18.99 -16.86 -32.31
C LYS A 461 18.20 -16.09 -33.37
N ARG A 462 17.23 -16.76 -34.03
CA ARG A 462 16.43 -16.16 -35.10
C ARG A 462 15.06 -15.72 -34.58
N THR A 463 14.99 -14.51 -34.02
CA THR A 463 13.71 -13.83 -33.74
C THR A 463 13.20 -13.08 -34.98
N LEU A 464 11.93 -12.68 -35.00
CA LEU A 464 11.38 -11.92 -36.13
C LEU A 464 12.14 -10.60 -36.32
N ALA A 465 12.52 -9.94 -35.22
CA ALA A 465 13.38 -8.75 -35.23
C ALA A 465 14.76 -9.01 -35.89
N THR A 466 15.42 -10.13 -35.60
CA THR A 466 16.71 -10.47 -36.24
C THR A 466 16.58 -10.84 -37.73
N LEU A 467 15.47 -11.46 -38.14
CA LEU A 467 15.18 -11.83 -39.53
C LEU A 467 14.86 -10.59 -40.38
N LEU A 468 14.08 -9.66 -39.84
CA LEU A 468 13.66 -8.43 -40.50
C LEU A 468 14.77 -7.37 -40.52
N GLY A 469 15.64 -7.38 -39.51
CA GLY A 469 16.63 -6.34 -39.27
C GLY A 469 15.99 -5.05 -38.73
N ARG A 470 16.83 -4.15 -38.19
CA ARG A 470 16.40 -3.02 -37.35
C ARG A 470 15.25 -2.17 -37.92
N LYS A 471 15.37 -1.72 -39.17
CA LYS A 471 14.38 -0.82 -39.78
C LYS A 471 13.01 -1.48 -39.92
N ARG A 472 12.97 -2.75 -40.34
CA ARG A 472 11.73 -3.50 -40.53
C ARG A 472 11.15 -3.98 -39.19
N ALA A 473 12.01 -4.29 -38.22
CA ALA A 473 11.59 -4.56 -36.85
C ALA A 473 10.90 -3.32 -36.22
N ASN A 474 11.41 -2.11 -36.45
CA ASN A 474 10.68 -0.89 -36.02
C ASN A 474 9.29 -0.78 -36.66
N TRP A 475 9.17 -1.10 -37.96
CA TRP A 475 7.87 -1.12 -38.65
C TRP A 475 6.92 -2.17 -38.09
N GLU A 476 7.41 -3.37 -37.76
CA GLU A 476 6.61 -4.39 -37.08
C GLU A 476 6.06 -3.85 -35.75
N TYR A 477 6.89 -3.16 -34.95
CA TYR A 477 6.41 -2.54 -33.72
C TYR A 477 5.28 -1.53 -33.98
N TYR A 478 5.39 -0.73 -35.05
CA TYR A 478 4.33 0.21 -35.44
C TYR A 478 3.07 -0.50 -35.93
N LEU A 479 3.22 -1.61 -36.65
CA LEU A 479 2.10 -2.42 -37.12
C LEU A 479 1.36 -3.08 -35.96
N LEU A 480 2.08 -3.57 -34.94
CA LEU A 480 1.44 -4.17 -33.76
C LEU A 480 0.67 -3.10 -32.96
N ILE A 481 1.28 -1.95 -32.69
CA ILE A 481 0.59 -0.86 -31.96
C ILE A 481 -0.54 -0.27 -32.81
N GLY A 482 -0.33 -0.04 -34.11
CA GLY A 482 -1.35 0.46 -35.02
C GLY A 482 -2.52 -0.51 -35.20
N GLY A 483 -2.21 -1.81 -35.35
CA GLY A 483 -3.17 -2.91 -35.45
C GLY A 483 -4.08 -2.99 -34.22
N THR A 484 -3.55 -2.70 -33.04
CA THR A 484 -4.33 -2.59 -31.79
C THR A 484 -5.47 -1.57 -31.92
N TYR A 485 -5.14 -0.34 -32.33
CA TYR A 485 -6.13 0.73 -32.43
C TYR A 485 -7.04 0.59 -33.64
N ALA A 486 -6.51 0.08 -34.76
CA ALA A 486 -7.31 -0.22 -35.94
C ALA A 486 -8.36 -1.29 -35.60
N THR A 487 -7.96 -2.40 -34.98
CA THR A 487 -8.93 -3.44 -34.58
C THR A 487 -9.92 -2.94 -33.53
N LEU A 488 -9.51 -2.11 -32.56
CA LEU A 488 -10.44 -1.46 -31.62
C LEU A 488 -11.53 -0.65 -32.32
N ILE A 489 -11.16 0.12 -33.34
CA ILE A 489 -12.12 0.92 -34.11
C ILE A 489 -13.03 -0.01 -34.92
N LEU A 490 -12.47 -1.02 -35.58
CA LEU A 490 -13.24 -1.96 -36.41
C LEU A 490 -14.27 -2.76 -35.58
N ILE A 491 -13.92 -3.25 -34.38
CA ILE A 491 -14.89 -3.98 -33.55
C ILE A 491 -16.09 -3.10 -33.13
N VAL A 492 -15.91 -1.79 -32.99
CA VAL A 492 -17.01 -0.86 -32.72
C VAL A 492 -17.81 -0.56 -33.99
N LEU A 493 -17.13 -0.30 -35.11
CA LEU A 493 -17.77 0.00 -36.38
C LEU A 493 -18.65 -1.14 -36.89
N PHE A 494 -18.23 -2.40 -36.67
CA PHE A 494 -19.01 -3.59 -37.03
C PHE A 494 -20.02 -4.01 -35.95
N GLY A 495 -20.17 -3.24 -34.87
CA GLY A 495 -21.15 -3.54 -33.81
C GLY A 495 -20.80 -4.76 -32.94
N ILE A 496 -19.55 -5.24 -32.97
CA ILE A 496 -19.06 -6.38 -32.16
C ILE A 496 -18.86 -5.95 -30.70
N ALA A 497 -18.46 -4.69 -30.47
CA ALA A 497 -18.22 -4.14 -29.14
C ALA A 497 -19.01 -2.83 -28.92
N PRO A 498 -19.43 -2.54 -27.68
CA PRO A 498 -20.12 -1.29 -27.36
C PRO A 498 -19.17 -0.10 -27.56
N TRP A 499 -19.69 1.03 -28.05
CA TRP A 499 -18.88 2.21 -28.36
C TRP A 499 -18.03 2.73 -27.18
N LEU A 500 -18.43 2.45 -25.94
CA LEU A 500 -17.70 2.82 -24.73
C LEU A 500 -16.30 2.19 -24.64
N VAL A 501 -16.01 1.12 -25.38
CA VAL A 501 -14.63 0.59 -25.46
C VAL A 501 -13.65 1.56 -26.11
N LEU A 502 -14.12 2.56 -26.84
CA LEU A 502 -13.29 3.64 -27.39
C LEU A 502 -12.62 4.49 -26.31
N LEU A 503 -13.00 4.37 -25.04
CA LEU A 503 -12.24 4.92 -23.91
C LEU A 503 -10.78 4.45 -23.93
N ALA A 504 -10.47 3.27 -24.49
CA ALA A 504 -9.11 2.80 -24.66
C ALA A 504 -8.24 3.70 -25.57
N LEU A 505 -8.85 4.56 -26.41
CA LEU A 505 -8.14 5.57 -27.21
C LEU A 505 -7.45 6.64 -26.35
N LEU A 506 -7.84 6.81 -25.07
CA LEU A 506 -7.12 7.68 -24.13
C LEU A 506 -5.65 7.29 -23.93
N THR A 507 -5.27 6.07 -24.34
CA THR A 507 -3.89 5.59 -24.29
C THR A 507 -3.04 5.98 -25.51
N LEU A 508 -3.62 6.58 -26.55
CA LEU A 508 -2.92 6.99 -27.78
C LEU A 508 -1.65 7.85 -27.52
N PRO A 509 -1.66 8.84 -26.61
CA PRO A 509 -0.44 9.63 -26.34
C PRO A 509 0.72 8.77 -25.81
N GLN A 510 0.41 7.75 -24.99
CA GLN A 510 1.42 6.81 -24.50
C GLN A 510 1.94 5.91 -25.62
N ALA A 511 1.05 5.41 -26.49
CA ALA A 511 1.43 4.59 -27.63
C ALA A 511 2.33 5.36 -28.62
N TYR A 512 1.95 6.58 -28.96
CA TYR A 512 2.74 7.45 -29.83
C TYR A 512 4.12 7.76 -29.23
N GLY A 513 4.18 8.08 -27.94
CA GLY A 513 5.45 8.30 -27.25
C GLY A 513 6.36 7.07 -27.21
N LEU A 514 5.81 5.84 -27.28
CA LEU A 514 6.59 4.61 -27.40
C LEU A 514 7.09 4.39 -28.83
N MET A 515 6.26 4.61 -29.84
CA MET A 515 6.67 4.54 -31.25
C MET A 515 7.82 5.51 -31.53
N GLN A 516 7.74 6.75 -31.03
CA GLN A 516 8.82 7.73 -31.17
C GLN A 516 10.13 7.28 -30.51
N ARG A 517 10.07 6.65 -29.33
CA ARG A 517 11.26 6.13 -28.66
C ARG A 517 11.92 5.00 -29.46
N VAL A 518 11.13 4.09 -30.03
CA VAL A 518 11.63 3.02 -30.91
C VAL A 518 12.21 3.59 -32.21
N ALA A 519 11.63 4.67 -32.73
CA ALA A 519 12.12 5.34 -33.94
C ALA A 519 13.50 5.96 -33.76
N VAL A 520 13.72 6.64 -32.63
CA VAL A 520 14.90 7.50 -32.43
C VAL A 520 16.06 6.76 -31.75
N ASN A 521 15.79 5.75 -30.93
CA ASN A 521 16.84 5.08 -30.14
C ASN A 521 17.25 3.75 -30.77
N THR A 522 18.55 3.49 -30.83
CA THR A 522 19.14 2.21 -31.24
C THR A 522 19.82 1.46 -30.10
N GLU A 523 20.24 2.17 -29.05
CA GLU A 523 20.96 1.56 -27.93
C GLU A 523 20.05 0.70 -27.03
N PRO A 524 20.47 -0.52 -26.64
CA PRO A 524 19.71 -1.40 -25.74
C PRO A 524 19.28 -0.74 -24.43
N ALA A 525 20.15 0.10 -23.84
CA ALA A 525 19.84 0.81 -22.60
C ALA A 525 18.64 1.78 -22.75
N ALA A 526 18.55 2.46 -23.89
CA ALA A 526 17.45 3.39 -24.20
C ALA A 526 16.14 2.65 -24.57
N LEU A 527 16.24 1.41 -25.03
CA LEU A 527 15.09 0.54 -25.36
C LEU A 527 14.57 -0.25 -24.15
N ASN A 528 15.38 -0.45 -23.11
CA ASN A 528 14.95 -1.19 -21.92
C ASN A 528 13.65 -0.64 -21.27
N PRO A 529 13.44 0.70 -21.17
CA PRO A 529 12.18 1.24 -20.71
C PRO A 529 10.98 0.97 -21.63
N VAL A 530 11.21 0.72 -22.93
CA VAL A 530 10.13 0.49 -23.92
C VAL A 530 9.37 -0.78 -23.55
N LEU A 531 10.06 -1.90 -23.32
CA LEU A 531 9.44 -3.16 -22.88
C LEU A 531 8.44 -2.97 -21.73
N ARG A 532 8.90 -2.35 -20.63
CA ARG A 532 8.05 -2.12 -19.45
C ARG A 532 6.90 -1.17 -19.74
N LYS A 533 7.14 -0.12 -20.52
CA LYS A 533 6.10 0.87 -20.87
C LYS A 533 5.09 0.33 -21.87
N THR A 534 5.47 -0.63 -22.72
CA THR A 534 4.56 -1.37 -23.61
C THR A 534 3.67 -2.30 -22.78
N ALA A 535 4.22 -2.98 -21.78
CA ALA A 535 3.40 -3.76 -20.83
C ALA A 535 2.45 -2.88 -20.00
N GLN A 536 2.86 -1.64 -19.66
CA GLN A 536 1.97 -0.65 -19.03
C GLN A 536 0.89 -0.14 -20.00
N LEU A 537 1.23 0.02 -21.29
CA LEU A 537 0.27 0.38 -22.32
C LEU A 537 -0.77 -0.73 -22.47
N HIS A 538 -0.33 -1.98 -22.59
CA HIS A 538 -1.19 -3.17 -22.58
C HIS A 538 -2.14 -3.19 -21.38
N GLY A 539 -1.62 -3.01 -20.17
CA GLY A 539 -2.44 -2.96 -18.95
C GLY A 539 -3.48 -1.83 -18.98
N ARG A 540 -3.07 -0.59 -19.29
CA ARG A 540 -3.98 0.58 -19.31
C ARG A 540 -5.04 0.47 -20.40
N PHE A 541 -4.61 0.11 -21.62
CA PHE A 541 -5.50 -0.09 -22.76
C PHE A 541 -6.52 -1.17 -22.44
N GLY A 542 -6.04 -2.32 -21.95
CA GLY A 542 -6.88 -3.45 -21.57
C GLY A 542 -7.90 -3.12 -20.49
N MET A 543 -7.49 -2.42 -19.43
CA MET A 543 -8.41 -2.03 -18.36
C MET A 543 -9.48 -1.03 -18.84
N LEU A 544 -9.14 -0.11 -19.75
CA LEU A 544 -10.11 0.82 -20.35
C LEU A 544 -11.06 0.09 -21.30
N LEU A 545 -10.56 -0.88 -22.07
CA LEU A 545 -11.36 -1.76 -22.94
C LEU A 545 -12.37 -2.57 -22.10
N VAL A 546 -11.91 -3.23 -21.03
CA VAL A 546 -12.76 -3.94 -20.06
C VAL A 546 -13.75 -2.99 -19.40
N GLY A 547 -13.30 -1.81 -18.97
CA GLY A 547 -14.14 -0.78 -18.39
C GLY A 547 -15.26 -0.32 -19.34
N GLY A 548 -14.99 -0.25 -20.63
CA GLY A 548 -15.99 0.05 -21.65
C GLY A 548 -17.12 -0.98 -21.70
N TRP A 549 -16.79 -2.28 -21.64
CA TRP A 549 -17.78 -3.36 -21.55
C TRP A 549 -18.58 -3.31 -20.25
N VAL A 550 -17.92 -3.13 -19.11
CA VAL A 550 -18.57 -3.06 -17.79
C VAL A 550 -19.50 -1.85 -17.68
N LEU A 551 -19.06 -0.67 -18.15
CA LEU A 551 -19.89 0.53 -18.16
C LEU A 551 -21.11 0.37 -19.06
N ALA A 552 -20.94 -0.25 -20.23
CA ALA A 552 -22.06 -0.58 -21.10
C ALA A 552 -23.06 -1.47 -20.33
N LEU A 553 -22.59 -2.54 -19.69
CA LEU A 553 -23.44 -3.46 -18.91
C LEU A 553 -24.24 -2.72 -17.84
N MET A 554 -23.57 -1.86 -17.07
CA MET A 554 -24.23 -1.07 -16.02
C MET A 554 -25.32 -0.14 -16.58
N ILE A 555 -25.08 0.49 -17.73
CA ILE A 555 -26.07 1.36 -18.39
C ILE A 555 -27.28 0.54 -18.84
N ASN A 556 -27.07 -0.64 -19.43
CA ASN A 556 -28.16 -1.52 -19.83
C ASN A 556 -29.01 -1.96 -18.64
N LEU A 557 -28.37 -2.38 -17.53
CA LEU A 557 -29.07 -2.79 -16.31
C LEU A 557 -29.91 -1.65 -15.71
N LEU A 558 -29.39 -0.42 -15.71
CA LEU A 558 -30.14 0.76 -15.23
C LEU A 558 -31.34 1.09 -16.11
N ASN A 559 -31.24 0.84 -17.42
CA ASN A 559 -32.33 1.08 -18.36
C ASN A 559 -33.43 0.00 -18.27
N THR A 560 -33.11 -1.23 -17.88
CA THR A 560 -34.10 -2.31 -17.67
C THR A 560 -34.88 -2.23 -16.36
N VAL A 561 -34.44 -1.40 -15.39
CA VAL A 561 -35.10 -1.22 -14.09
C VAL A 561 -36.11 -0.05 -14.11
N ARG A 562 -36.18 0.70 -15.21
CA ARG A 562 -37.22 1.71 -15.48
C ARG A 562 -38.29 1.12 -16.38
#